data_AF-A0AAW0GEI6-F1
#
_entry.id   AF-A0AAW0GEI6-F1
#
_cell.length_a   1.000
_cell.length_b   1.000
_cell.length_c   1.000
_cell.angle_alpha   90.00
_cell.angle_beta   90.00
_cell.angle_gamma   90.00
#
_symmetry.space_group_name_H-M   'P 1'
#
loop_
_entity.id
_entity.type
_entity.pdbx_description
1 polymer ?
#
loop_
_entity_poly.entity_id
_entity_poly.type
_entity_poly.pdbx_seq_one_letter_code
_entity_poly.pdbx_strand_id
1 'polypeptide(L)'
;MSSSDPSQKIGGEYGEVRANIDVERLNRYLDQHVEAVAAPVEVKQFKFGQSNPTYFLTDSKSKKWVLRKKPAGQLISNTAHQIEREYTILHALHKHNT
;
A
#
# COMPACT_ATOMS: atom_id res chain seq x y z
N MET A 1 12.32 -31.65 -6.09
CA MET A 1 10.86 -31.39 -6.22
C MET A 1 10.43 -30.68 -4.95
N SER A 2 10.41 -29.34 -4.95
CA SER A 2 10.01 -28.56 -3.77
C SER A 2 8.50 -28.34 -3.84
N SER A 3 7.80 -28.92 -2.88
CA SER A 3 6.35 -28.85 -2.69
C SER A 3 5.94 -27.40 -2.38
N SER A 4 5.24 -26.76 -3.31
CA SER A 4 4.54 -25.49 -3.07
C SER A 4 3.27 -25.73 -2.26
N ASP A 5 3.23 -25.22 -1.04
CA ASP A 5 2.05 -25.22 -0.16
C ASP A 5 0.94 -24.34 -0.77
N PRO A 6 -0.26 -24.91 -1.07
CA PRO A 6 -1.37 -24.17 -1.67
C PRO A 6 -1.99 -23.08 -0.77
N SER A 7 -1.56 -22.97 0.49
CA SER A 7 -2.03 -21.93 1.43
C SER A 7 -1.26 -20.60 1.36
N GLN A 8 -0.13 -20.55 0.64
CA GLN A 8 0.68 -19.34 0.55
C GLN A 8 0.03 -18.34 -0.41
N LYS A 9 -0.94 -17.58 0.09
CA LYS A 9 -1.54 -16.47 -0.66
C LYS A 9 -0.45 -15.47 -1.01
N ILE A 10 -0.16 -15.33 -2.30
CA ILE A 10 0.73 -14.27 -2.80
C ILE A 10 0.17 -12.94 -2.30
N GLY A 11 0.98 -12.21 -1.53
CA GLY A 11 0.57 -10.96 -0.91
C GLY A 11 0.13 -11.05 0.56
N GLY A 12 0.02 -12.24 1.14
CA GLY A 12 -0.45 -12.43 2.54
C GLY A 12 0.59 -12.11 3.61
N GLU A 13 1.86 -11.96 3.24
CA GLU A 13 2.94 -11.72 4.20
C GLU A 13 3.11 -10.23 4.50
N TYR A 14 2.47 -9.78 5.58
CA TYR A 14 2.66 -8.46 6.18
C TYR A 14 2.93 -8.60 7.69
N GLY A 15 3.58 -7.60 8.27
CA GLY A 15 3.98 -7.61 9.68
C GLY A 15 4.24 -6.20 10.18
N GLU A 16 5.12 -6.09 11.17
CA GLU A 16 5.48 -4.81 11.79
C GLU A 16 5.99 -3.80 10.76
N VAL A 17 5.71 -2.53 11.03
CA VAL A 17 6.14 -1.40 10.21
C VAL A 17 7.63 -1.18 10.39
N ARG A 18 8.38 -1.28 9.29
CA ARG A 18 9.85 -1.13 9.24
C ARG A 18 10.26 0.21 8.65
N ALA A 19 9.49 0.73 7.69
CA ALA A 19 9.73 2.00 7.04
C ALA A 19 9.04 3.14 7.81
N ASN A 20 9.75 4.25 8.00
CA ASN A 20 9.27 5.39 8.77
C ASN A 20 7.96 5.96 8.18
N ILE A 21 6.87 5.84 8.94
CA ILE A 21 5.54 6.37 8.64
C ILE A 21 4.92 6.91 9.93
N ASP A 22 4.47 8.15 9.88
CA ASP A 22 3.75 8.78 10.98
C ASP A 22 2.26 8.40 10.87
N VAL A 23 1.83 7.48 11.73
CA VAL A 23 0.48 6.91 11.70
C VAL A 23 -0.57 7.94 12.12
N GLU A 24 -0.25 8.84 13.05
CA GLU A 24 -1.19 9.88 13.48
C GLU A 24 -1.42 10.90 12.37
N ARG A 25 -0.35 11.34 11.71
CA ARG A 25 -0.46 12.25 10.56
C ARG A 25 -1.15 11.59 9.38
N LEU A 26 -0.92 10.29 9.15
CA LEU A 26 -1.64 9.52 8.14
C LEU A 26 -3.15 9.49 8.45
N ASN A 27 -3.53 9.15 9.67
CA ASN A 27 -4.94 9.09 10.07
C ASN A 27 -5.65 10.43 9.89
N ARG A 28 -4.99 11.54 10.25
CA ARG A 28 -5.53 12.89 10.02
C ARG A 28 -5.72 13.20 8.55
N TYR A 29 -4.76 12.81 7.70
CA TYR A 29 -4.87 13.00 6.26
C TYR A 29 -6.00 12.17 5.65
N LEU A 30 -6.13 10.90 6.05
CA LEU A 30 -7.18 10.00 5.55
C LEU A 30 -8.57 10.53 5.91
N ASP A 31 -8.76 10.95 7.15
CA ASP A 31 -10.02 11.52 7.64
C ASP A 31 -10.45 12.78 6.85
N GLN A 32 -9.49 13.62 6.46
CA GLN A 32 -9.76 14.89 5.78
C GLN A 32 -9.89 14.78 4.25
N HIS A 33 -9.23 13.80 3.63
CA HIS A 33 -9.04 13.76 2.18
C HIS A 33 -9.52 12.49 1.49
N VAL A 34 -9.84 11.44 2.25
CA VAL A 34 -10.20 10.13 1.68
C VAL A 34 -11.49 9.62 2.33
N GLU A 35 -12.62 10.19 1.91
CA GLU A 35 -13.96 9.86 2.43
C GLU A 35 -14.27 8.36 2.43
N ALA A 36 -13.69 7.61 1.49
CA ALA A 36 -13.90 6.19 1.37
C ALA A 36 -13.27 5.36 2.52
N VAL A 37 -12.27 5.90 3.24
CA VAL A 37 -11.51 5.22 4.30
C VAL A 37 -11.97 5.71 5.66
N ALA A 38 -12.38 4.79 6.54
CA ALA A 38 -12.81 5.15 7.89
C ALA A 38 -11.61 5.19 8.86
N ALA A 39 -11.07 6.37 9.14
CA ALA A 39 -10.04 6.53 10.17
C ALA A 39 -10.58 6.20 11.58
N PRO A 40 -9.71 5.83 12.56
CA PRO A 40 -8.30 5.51 12.41
C PRO A 40 -8.09 4.14 11.75
N VAL A 41 -6.91 3.95 11.14
CA VAL A 41 -6.48 2.69 10.52
C VAL A 41 -5.39 2.00 11.33
N GLU A 42 -5.46 0.68 11.42
CA GLU A 42 -4.33 -0.18 11.80
C GLU A 42 -3.37 -0.27 10.60
N VAL A 43 -2.06 -0.15 10.84
CA VAL A 43 -1.04 -0.16 9.79
C VAL A 43 -0.12 -1.36 9.96
N LYS A 44 -0.02 -2.20 8.93
CA LYS A 44 1.01 -3.25 8.80
C LYS A 44 1.80 -3.02 7.52
N GLN A 45 3.04 -3.50 7.45
CA GLN A 45 3.86 -3.39 6.25
C GLN A 45 3.99 -4.75 5.55
N PHE A 46 3.82 -4.77 4.23
CA PHE A 46 4.10 -5.98 3.44
C PHE A 46 5.60 -6.30 3.46
N LYS A 47 5.95 -7.59 3.48
CA LYS A 47 7.36 -8.01 3.43
C LYS A 47 8.02 -7.75 2.06
N PHE A 48 7.22 -7.75 0.99
CA PHE A 48 7.62 -7.44 -0.38
C PHE A 48 7.33 -5.96 -0.71
N GLY A 49 7.81 -5.48 -1.86
CA GLY A 49 7.64 -4.08 -2.27
C GLY A 49 8.69 -3.13 -1.69
N GLN A 50 9.93 -3.60 -1.51
CA GLN A 50 11.02 -2.78 -0.95
C GLN A 50 11.31 -1.50 -1.77
N SER A 51 11.06 -1.52 -3.09
CA SER A 51 11.24 -0.35 -3.95
C SER A 51 10.23 0.79 -3.67
N ASN A 52 9.00 0.46 -3.27
CA ASN A 52 7.96 1.42 -2.89
C ASN A 52 7.28 0.89 -1.62
N PRO A 53 7.59 1.43 -0.43
CA PRO A 53 7.01 0.96 0.82
C PRO A 53 5.49 0.79 0.69
N THR A 54 5.04 -0.44 0.87
CA THR A 54 3.64 -0.82 0.72
C THR A 54 3.09 -1.28 2.06
N TYR A 55 1.93 -0.75 2.43
CA TYR A 55 1.30 -0.96 3.72
C TYR A 55 -0.10 -1.55 3.54
N PHE A 56 -0.44 -2.48 4.42
CA PHE A 56 -1.77 -3.04 4.58
C PHE A 56 -2.48 -2.26 5.67
N LEU A 57 -3.61 -1.64 5.33
CA LEU A 57 -4.42 -0.89 6.28
C LEU A 57 -5.72 -1.63 6.57
N THR A 58 -6.09 -1.70 7.84
CA THR A 58 -7.43 -2.09 8.27
C THR A 58 -8.09 -0.87 8.87
N ASP A 59 -9.18 -0.41 8.28
CA ASP A 59 -9.90 0.77 8.76
C ASP A 59 -10.84 0.44 9.95
N SER A 60 -11.42 1.47 10.58
CA SER A 60 -12.27 1.29 11.75
C SER A 60 -13.56 0.51 11.47
N LYS A 61 -13.94 0.36 10.19
CA LYS A 61 -15.05 -0.48 9.71
C LYS A 61 -14.58 -1.86 9.24
N SER A 62 -13.35 -2.25 9.56
CA SER A 62 -12.72 -3.52 9.18
C SER A 62 -12.56 -3.73 7.66
N LYS A 63 -12.64 -2.65 6.87
CA LYS A 63 -12.35 -2.68 5.44
C LYS A 63 -10.85 -2.59 5.22
N LYS A 64 -10.39 -3.31 4.20
CA LYS A 64 -8.97 -3.53 3.92
C LYS A 64 -8.51 -2.65 2.77
N TRP A 65 -7.37 -2.01 2.94
CA TRP A 65 -6.78 -1.11 1.96
C TRP A 65 -5.30 -1.39 1.76
N VAL A 66 -4.79 -0.97 0.61
CA VAL A 66 -3.35 -1.00 0.31
C VAL A 66 -2.89 0.43 0.08
N LEU A 67 -1.90 0.86 0.86
CA LEU A 67 -1.24 2.15 0.69
C LEU A 67 0.16 1.92 0.10
N ARG A 68 0.47 2.58 -1.02
CA ARG A 68 1.81 2.59 -1.62
C ARG A 68 2.42 3.98 -1.45
N LYS A 69 3.62 4.05 -0.90
CA LYS A 69 4.35 5.31 -0.65
C LYS A 69 5.60 5.36 -1.53
N LYS A 70 5.98 6.55 -1.98
CA LYS A 70 7.31 6.77 -2.59
C LYS A 70 8.41 6.52 -1.53
N PRO A 71 9.54 5.90 -1.87
CA PRO A 71 10.64 5.72 -0.92
C PRO A 71 11.18 7.08 -0.46
N ALA A 72 11.73 7.13 0.75
CA ALA A 72 12.41 8.32 1.25
C ALA A 72 13.83 8.38 0.65
N GLY A 73 14.22 9.52 0.07
CA GLY A 73 15.56 9.73 -0.50
C GLY A 73 15.53 10.27 -1.92
N GLN A 74 16.73 10.48 -2.48
CA GLN A 74 16.92 10.95 -3.86
C GLN A 74 16.50 9.83 -4.83
N LEU A 75 15.63 10.16 -5.79
CA LEU A 75 15.15 9.19 -6.79
C LEU A 75 16.36 8.63 -7.55
N ILE A 76 16.59 7.32 -7.43
CA ILE A 76 17.79 6.64 -7.94
C ILE A 76 17.85 6.67 -9.48
N SER A 77 16.71 6.90 -10.15
CA SER A 77 16.67 7.32 -11.56
C SER A 77 15.36 8.07 -11.88
N ASN A 78 15.32 8.79 -12.99
CA ASN A 78 14.10 9.43 -13.53
C ASN A 78 13.00 8.42 -13.93
N THR A 79 13.35 7.13 -14.04
CA THR A 79 12.45 6.03 -14.43
C THR A 79 12.05 5.12 -13.27
N ALA A 80 12.80 5.13 -12.16
CA ALA A 80 12.47 4.38 -10.96
C ALA A 80 11.36 5.09 -10.16
N HIS A 81 10.49 4.32 -9.50
CA HIS A 81 9.46 4.82 -8.56
C HIS A 81 8.32 5.64 -9.16
N GLN A 82 7.92 5.36 -10.41
CA GLN A 82 6.80 6.05 -11.06
C GLN A 82 5.42 5.51 -10.61
N ILE A 83 5.10 5.70 -9.32
CA ILE A 83 3.78 5.39 -8.76
C ILE A 83 2.66 6.11 -9.54
N GLU A 84 2.93 7.30 -10.08
CA GLU A 84 1.98 8.05 -10.92
C GLU A 84 1.61 7.31 -12.21
N ARG A 85 2.59 6.64 -12.84
CA ARG A 85 2.35 5.84 -14.05
C ARG A 85 1.48 4.63 -13.72
N GLU A 86 1.78 3.93 -12.62
CA GLU A 86 0.95 2.82 -12.13
C GLU A 86 -0.49 3.29 -11.85
N TYR A 87 -0.66 4.41 -11.15
CA TYR A 87 -1.99 5.00 -10.89
C TYR A 87 -2.73 5.29 -12.20
N THR A 88 -2.07 5.91 -13.18
CA THR A 88 -2.66 6.24 -14.48
C THR A 88 -3.18 4.98 -15.19
N ILE A 89 -2.38 3.92 -15.22
CA ILE A 89 -2.74 2.65 -15.86
C ILE A 89 -3.89 1.97 -15.09
N LEU A 90 -3.80 1.87 -13.77
CA LEU A 90 -4.83 1.24 -12.94
C LEU A 90 -6.16 2.00 -13.01
N HIS A 91 -6.12 3.33 -13.03
CA HIS A 91 -7.31 4.17 -13.18
C HIS A 91 -7.96 3.99 -14.56
N ALA A 92 -7.14 3.92 -15.63
CA ALA A 92 -7.64 3.63 -16.97
C ALA A 92 -8.29 2.24 -17.04
N LEU A 93 -7.65 1.21 -16.48
CA LEU A 93 -8.22 -0.14 -16.41
C LEU A 93 -9.52 -0.18 -15.60
N HIS A 94 -9.58 0.50 -14.45
CA HIS A 94 -10.77 0.55 -13.62
C HIS A 94 -11.98 1.12 -14.37
N LYS A 95 -11.78 2.15 -15.21
CA LYS A 95 -12.84 2.74 -16.05
C LYS A 95 -13.43 1.79 -17.08
N HIS A 96 -12.68 0.76 -17.51
CA HIS A 96 -13.09 -0.14 -18.59
C HIS A 96 -13.49 -1.55 -18.12
N ASN A 97 -13.44 -1.81 -16.81
CA ASN A 97 -13.80 -3.10 -16.19
C ASN A 97 -15.25 -3.14 -15.64
N THR A 98 -16.15 -2.32 -16.18
CA THR A 98 -17.60 -2.36 -15.87
C THR A 98 -18.36 -3.36 -16.71
#